data_AF-A0A965S011-F1
#
_entry.id   AF-A0A965S011-F1
#
_cell.length_a   1.000
_cell.length_b   1.000
_cell.length_c   1.000
_cell.angle_alpha   90.00
_cell.angle_beta   90.00
_cell.angle_gamma   90.00
#
_symmetry.space_group_name_H-M   'P 1'
#
loop_
_entity.id
_entity.type
_entity.pdbx_description
1 polymer ?
#
loop_
_entity_poly.entity_id
_entity_poly.type
_entity_poly.pdbx_seq_one_letter_code
_entity_poly.pdbx_strand_id
1 'polypeptide(L)'
;MQLGIVNKLKINRFTPPGAFLEDVDGNEVLLPNKYVEEHFQLEDEVDVFVFKDSENRIVATTEVPHLYLGDFRYLNVIHVNPYGAFVDWGLDKDLLVPFSEQLHRLEQDEKYLFSLQYDNATDRLYGTMR
;
A
#
# COMPACT_ATOMS: atom_id res chain seq x y z
N MET A 1 0.71 11.84 8.50
CA MET A 1 0.69 10.48 7.91
C MET A 1 0.86 10.56 6.40
N GLN A 2 1.62 9.65 5.78
CA GLN A 2 1.92 9.66 4.34
C GLN A 2 1.66 8.29 3.68
N LEU A 3 1.02 8.31 2.51
CA LEU A 3 0.76 7.11 1.70
C LEU A 3 2.03 6.57 1.04
N GLY A 4 2.10 5.24 0.89
CA GLY A 4 3.15 4.56 0.12
C GLY A 4 4.47 4.43 0.87
N ILE A 5 4.50 4.74 2.18
CA ILE A 5 5.67 4.56 3.05
C ILE A 5 5.27 3.98 4.41
N VAL A 6 6.28 3.57 5.17
CA VAL A 6 6.12 3.20 6.59
C VAL A 6 5.92 4.47 7.42
N ASN A 7 4.93 4.45 8.28
CA ASN A 7 4.62 5.47 9.26
C ASN A 7 4.70 4.84 10.65
N LYS A 8 5.33 5.53 11.60
CA LYS A 8 5.24 5.17 13.02
C LYS A 8 4.01 5.84 13.61
N LEU A 9 3.01 5.04 13.98
CA LEU A 9 1.72 5.52 14.47
C LEU A 9 1.37 4.89 15.82
N LYS A 10 0.60 5.60 16.63
CA LYS A 10 0.25 5.17 17.98
C LYS A 10 -1.13 4.51 18.02
N ILE A 11 -1.28 3.40 18.74
CA ILE A 11 -2.59 2.76 18.94
C ILE A 11 -3.46 3.64 19.86
N ASN A 12 -4.52 4.22 19.31
CA ASN A 12 -5.47 5.06 20.04
C ASN A 12 -6.66 4.26 20.61
N ARG A 13 -7.15 3.24 19.88
CA ARG A 13 -8.23 2.38 20.35
C ARG A 13 -8.34 1.06 19.59
N PHE A 14 -8.92 0.06 20.24
CA PHE A 14 -9.37 -1.17 19.60
C PHE A 14 -10.88 -1.14 19.35
N THR A 15 -11.29 -1.62 18.18
CA THR A 15 -12.69 -1.64 17.73
C THR A 15 -12.97 -2.96 17.00
N PRO A 16 -14.25 -3.34 16.78
CA PRO A 16 -14.57 -4.57 16.06
C PRO A 16 -13.88 -4.77 14.70
N PRO A 17 -13.66 -3.74 13.85
CA PRO A 17 -12.92 -3.92 12.59
C PRO A 17 -11.38 -3.97 12.73
N GLY A 18 -10.80 -3.52 13.84
CA GLY A 18 -9.36 -3.33 13.96
C GLY A 18 -8.93 -2.34 15.03
N ALA A 19 -7.64 -2.03 15.05
CA ALA A 19 -7.08 -0.94 15.84
C ALA A 19 -7.12 0.36 15.03
N PHE A 20 -7.48 1.48 15.66
CA PHE A 20 -7.27 2.79 15.08
C PHE A 20 -5.94 3.33 15.57
N LEU A 21 -5.09 3.72 14.61
CA LEU A 21 -3.79 4.31 14.84
C LEU A 21 -3.88 5.81 14.57
N GLU A 22 -3.17 6.61 15.37
CA GLU A 22 -3.11 8.06 15.23
C GLU A 22 -1.67 8.54 14.97
N ASP A 23 -1.53 9.59 14.15
CA ASP A 23 -0.30 10.36 14.06
C ASP A 23 -0.26 11.52 15.06
N VAL A 24 0.86 12.23 15.12
CA VAL A 24 1.08 13.35 16.05
C VAL A 24 0.11 14.53 15.85
N ASP A 25 -0.51 14.63 14.67
CA ASP A 25 -1.47 15.68 14.32
C ASP A 25 -2.92 15.24 14.61
N GLY A 26 -3.13 14.01 15.11
CA GLY A 26 -4.43 13.43 15.42
C GLY A 26 -5.16 12.86 14.20
N ASN A 27 -4.48 12.66 13.07
CA ASN A 27 -5.08 11.96 11.93
C ASN A 27 -5.13 10.46 12.23
N GLU A 28 -6.27 9.83 11.95
CA GLU A 28 -6.48 8.42 12.25
C GLU A 28 -6.51 7.53 11.01
N VAL A 29 -6.04 6.30 11.16
CA VAL A 29 -6.14 5.23 10.16
C VAL A 29 -6.50 3.91 10.82
N LEU A 30 -7.28 3.09 10.11
CA LEU A 30 -7.60 1.73 10.55
C LEU A 30 -6.43 0.79 10.23
N LEU A 31 -5.98 0.03 11.23
CA LEU A 31 -5.23 -1.22 11.09
C LEU A 31 -6.23 -2.38 11.26
N PRO A 32 -6.66 -3.03 10.16
CA PRO A 32 -7.60 -4.15 10.20
C PRO A 32 -7.15 -5.29 11.13
N ASN A 33 -8.10 -5.98 11.76
CA ASN A 33 -7.81 -7.07 12.72
C ASN A 33 -6.81 -8.13 12.22
N LYS A 34 -6.83 -8.46 10.92
CA LYS A 34 -5.90 -9.44 10.34
C LYS A 34 -4.41 -9.05 10.46
N TYR A 35 -4.13 -7.77 10.73
CA TYR A 35 -2.80 -7.20 10.87
C TYR A 35 -2.48 -6.78 12.32
N VAL A 36 -3.43 -6.94 13.24
CA VAL A 36 -3.22 -6.67 14.66
C VAL A 36 -2.55 -7.88 15.29
N GLU A 37 -1.39 -7.68 15.90
CA GLU A 37 -0.67 -8.75 16.60
C GLU A 37 -1.17 -8.91 18.04
N GLU A 38 -1.10 -10.12 18.58
CA GLU A 38 -1.62 -10.45 19.93
C GLU A 38 -0.97 -9.62 21.04
N HIS A 39 0.26 -9.16 20.82
CA HIS A 39 1.03 -8.41 21.82
C HIS A 39 0.77 -6.90 21.79
N PHE A 40 0.01 -6.39 20.82
CA PHE A 40 -0.29 -4.96 20.70
C PHE A 40 -1.18 -4.46 21.83
N GLN A 41 -0.83 -3.32 22.40
CA GLN A 41 -1.53 -2.68 23.50
C GLN A 41 -1.91 -1.24 23.15
N LEU A 42 -2.85 -0.70 23.94
CA LEU A 42 -3.20 0.71 23.85
C LEU A 42 -1.93 1.57 24.10
N GLU A 43 -1.80 2.67 23.38
CA GLU A 43 -0.65 3.59 23.43
C GLU A 43 0.66 3.09 22.80
N ASP A 44 0.73 1.86 22.29
CA ASP A 44 1.93 1.36 21.59
C ASP A 44 2.17 2.14 20.29
N GLU A 45 3.45 2.41 19.99
CA GLU A 45 3.87 2.90 18.67
C GLU A 45 4.20 1.72 17.76
N VAL A 46 3.58 1.68 16.58
CA VAL A 46 3.71 0.60 15.61
C VAL A 46 4.15 1.18 14.27
N ASP A 47 5.11 0.53 13.62
CA ASP A 47 5.53 0.83 12.26
C ASP A 47 4.57 0.14 11.28
N VAL A 48 3.83 0.93 10.50
CA VAL A 48 2.82 0.43 9.56
C VAL A 48 2.95 1.06 8.19
N PHE A 49 2.73 0.28 7.13
CA PHE A 49 2.61 0.82 5.78
C PHE A 49 1.20 1.36 5.55
N VAL A 50 1.10 2.60 5.07
CA VAL A 50 -0.20 3.25 4.83
C VAL A 50 -0.48 3.31 3.33
N PHE A 51 -1.62 2.76 2.89
CA PHE A 51 -1.99 2.69 1.49
C PHE A 51 -3.52 2.78 1.31
N LYS A 52 -3.98 2.66 0.06
CA LYS A 52 -5.41 2.59 -0.25
C LYS A 52 -5.85 1.19 -0.64
N ASP A 53 -6.85 0.68 0.07
CA ASP A 53 -7.45 -0.62 -0.18
C ASP A 53 -8.24 -0.67 -1.51
N SER A 54 -8.95 -1.76 -1.76
CA SER A 54 -9.81 -1.94 -2.94
C SER A 54 -11.02 -1.00 -2.98
N GLU A 55 -11.45 -0.48 -1.83
CA GLU A 55 -12.55 0.48 -1.67
C GLU A 55 -12.07 1.94 -1.68
N ASN A 56 -10.78 2.18 -1.99
CA ASN A 56 -10.16 3.50 -2.02
C ASN A 56 -10.11 4.19 -0.65
N ARG A 57 -10.17 3.43 0.45
CA ARG A 57 -10.01 3.93 1.82
C ARG A 57 -8.55 3.88 2.24
N ILE A 58 -8.11 4.89 3.00
CA ILE A 58 -6.79 4.88 3.63
C ILE A 58 -6.80 3.83 4.75
N VAL A 59 -5.88 2.89 4.68
CA VAL A 59 -5.71 1.80 5.66
C VAL A 59 -4.22 1.60 5.97
N ALA A 60 -3.95 1.05 7.14
CA ALA A 60 -2.63 0.64 7.59
C ALA A 60 -2.49 -0.88 7.52
N THR A 61 -1.26 -1.37 7.33
CA THR A 61 -0.91 -2.79 7.42
C THR A 61 0.46 -2.94 8.08
N THR A 62 0.65 -4.03 8.82
CA THR A 62 1.95 -4.49 9.34
C THR A 62 2.69 -5.37 8.32
N GLU A 63 2.05 -5.68 7.18
CA GLU A 63 2.73 -6.34 6.06
C GLU A 63 3.81 -5.45 5.47
N VAL A 64 4.89 -6.09 5.02
CA VAL A 64 6.03 -5.41 4.42
C VAL A 64 5.88 -5.45 2.91
N PRO A 65 5.54 -4.31 2.25
CA PRO A 65 5.45 -4.28 0.81
C PRO A 65 6.83 -4.47 0.18
N HIS A 66 6.83 -4.93 -1.06
CA HIS A 66 8.04 -5.06 -1.85
C HIS A 66 8.54 -3.70 -2.35
N LEU A 67 7.67 -2.70 -2.46
CA LEU A 67 7.97 -1.43 -3.10
C LEU A 67 7.41 -0.25 -2.29
N TYR A 68 8.26 0.73 -2.00
CA TYR A 68 7.91 1.97 -1.33
C TYR A 68 7.88 3.15 -2.30
N LEU A 69 7.26 4.25 -1.90
CA LEU A 69 7.10 5.45 -2.72
C LEU A 69 8.46 6.02 -3.11
N GLY A 70 8.68 6.21 -4.41
CA GLY A 70 9.94 6.70 -4.97
C GLY A 70 11.03 5.63 -5.17
N ASP A 71 10.85 4.43 -4.63
CA ASP A 71 11.77 3.31 -4.86
C ASP A 71 11.53 2.64 -6.20
N PHE A 72 12.41 1.69 -6.55
CA PHE A 72 12.30 0.81 -7.70
C PHE A 72 12.55 -0.64 -7.33
N ARG A 73 11.77 -1.58 -7.89
CA ARG A 73 11.97 -3.03 -7.68
C ARG A 73 11.45 -3.85 -8.85
N TYR A 74 12.08 -5.00 -9.07
CA TYR A 74 11.53 -6.03 -9.95
C TYR A 74 10.34 -6.73 -9.31
N LEU A 75 9.16 -6.61 -9.90
CA LEU A 75 7.92 -7.24 -9.42
C LEU A 75 7.33 -8.18 -10.48
N ASN A 76 6.58 -9.18 -10.05
CA ASN A 76 5.85 -10.10 -10.94
C ASN A 76 4.57 -9.43 -11.44
N VAL A 77 4.26 -9.58 -12.72
CA VAL A 77 2.95 -9.24 -13.27
C VAL A 77 1.98 -10.39 -12.97
N ILE A 78 0.98 -10.13 -12.15
CA ILE A 78 -0.03 -11.13 -11.74
C ILE A 78 -1.13 -11.27 -12.79
N HIS A 79 -1.51 -10.17 -13.45
CA HIS A 79 -2.55 -10.19 -14.47
C HIS A 79 -2.54 -8.90 -15.29
N VAL A 80 -3.05 -8.97 -16.52
CA VAL A 80 -3.23 -7.81 -17.41
C VAL A 80 -4.68 -7.75 -17.89
N ASN A 81 -5.32 -6.59 -17.74
CA ASN A 81 -6.72 -6.37 -18.12
C ASN A 81 -6.89 -5.06 -18.90
N PRO A 82 -8.12 -4.68 -19.32
CA PRO A 82 -8.36 -3.44 -20.08
C PRO A 82 -7.99 -2.13 -19.37
N TYR A 83 -7.68 -2.14 -18.07
CA TYR A 83 -7.25 -0.95 -17.32
C TYR A 83 -5.72 -0.84 -17.19
N GLY A 84 -4.99 -1.95 -17.34
CA GLY A 84 -3.54 -1.98 -17.19
C GLY A 84 -3.03 -3.34 -16.73
N ALA A 85 -1.78 -3.37 -16.29
CA ALA A 85 -1.18 -4.52 -15.63
C ALA A 85 -1.30 -4.38 -14.11
N PHE A 86 -1.39 -5.52 -13.42
CA PHE A 86 -1.42 -5.61 -11.98
C PHE A 86 -0.19 -6.38 -11.53
N VAL A 87 0.57 -5.81 -10.61
CA VAL A 87 1.84 -6.37 -10.15
C VAL A 87 1.79 -6.68 -8.65
N ASP A 88 2.40 -7.80 -8.28
CA ASP A 88 2.54 -8.19 -6.88
C ASP A 88 3.62 -7.34 -6.23
N TRP A 89 3.18 -6.50 -5.31
CA TRP A 89 4.01 -5.64 -4.47
C TRP A 89 3.95 -6.03 -2.99
N GLY A 90 3.54 -7.26 -2.67
CA GLY A 90 3.60 -7.83 -1.33
C GLY A 90 2.45 -7.43 -0.40
N LEU A 91 1.33 -6.94 -0.93
CA LEU A 91 0.12 -6.61 -0.17
C LEU A 91 -1.10 -7.36 -0.75
N ASP A 92 -2.16 -7.51 0.04
CA ASP A 92 -3.42 -8.18 -0.35
C ASP A 92 -4.06 -7.69 -1.66
N LYS A 93 -3.76 -6.46 -2.08
CA LYS A 93 -4.24 -5.88 -3.33
C LYS A 93 -3.06 -5.68 -4.26
N ASP A 94 -3.18 -6.09 -5.51
CA ASP A 94 -2.15 -5.84 -6.52
C ASP A 94 -2.03 -4.35 -6.89
N LEU A 95 -0.81 -3.92 -7.21
CA LEU A 95 -0.52 -2.57 -7.65
C LEU A 95 -0.86 -2.40 -9.14
N LEU A 96 -1.71 -1.42 -9.46
CA LEU A 96 -2.03 -1.08 -10.84
C LEU A 96 -0.85 -0.34 -11.49
N VAL A 97 -0.46 -0.81 -12.67
CA VAL A 97 0.42 -0.13 -13.63
C VAL A 97 -0.42 0.27 -14.85
N PRO A 98 -0.89 1.53 -14.93
CA PRO A 98 -1.70 2.01 -16.04
C PRO A 98 -0.97 1.90 -17.38
N PHE A 99 -1.69 1.72 -18.50
CA PHE A 99 -1.05 1.63 -19.82
C PHE A 99 -0.21 2.85 -20.19
N SER A 100 -0.57 4.05 -19.71
CA SER A 100 0.21 5.27 -19.93
C SER A 100 1.59 5.23 -19.29
N GLU A 101 1.75 4.42 -18.24
CA GLU A 101 2.94 4.29 -17.41
C GLU A 101 3.81 3.08 -17.80
N GLN A 102 3.38 2.31 -18.81
CA GLN A 102 4.12 1.17 -19.34
C GLN A 102 5.01 1.60 -20.51
N LEU A 103 6.28 1.17 -20.52
CA LEU A 103 7.20 1.42 -21.64
C LEU A 103 6.95 0.47 -22.83
N HIS A 104 6.40 -0.69 -22.57
CA HIS A 104 6.06 -1.73 -23.54
C HIS A 104 4.95 -2.62 -22.97
N ARG A 105 4.41 -3.52 -23.81
CA ARG A 105 3.40 -4.48 -23.37
C ARG A 105 3.98 -5.40 -22.31
N LEU A 106 3.30 -5.46 -21.17
CA LEU A 106 3.61 -6.39 -20.09
C LEU A 106 2.91 -7.73 -20.32
N GLU A 107 3.57 -8.80 -19.90
CA GLU A 107 3.09 -10.18 -19.98
C GLU A 107 2.87 -10.73 -18.57
N GLN A 108 1.79 -11.50 -18.39
CA GLN A 108 1.49 -12.16 -17.13
C GLN A 108 2.59 -13.18 -16.80
N ASP A 109 2.88 -13.35 -15.50
CA ASP A 109 3.90 -14.24 -14.93
C ASP A 109 5.36 -13.85 -15.23
N GLU A 110 5.58 -12.71 -15.88
CA GLU A 110 6.91 -12.14 -16.14
C GLU A 110 7.30 -11.06 -15.10
N LYS A 111 8.61 -10.78 -14.99
CA LYS A 111 9.16 -9.78 -14.05
C LYS A 111 9.73 -8.56 -14.76
N TYR A 112 9.37 -7.37 -14.27
CA TYR A 112 9.87 -6.09 -14.78
C TYR A 112 10.20 -5.13 -13.64
N LEU A 113 11.00 -4.12 -13.94
CA LEU A 113 11.35 -3.05 -13.00
C LEU A 113 10.22 -2.02 -12.95
N PHE A 114 9.72 -1.73 -11.75
CA PHE A 114 8.69 -0.73 -11.50
C PHE A 114 9.11 0.23 -10.40
N SER A 115 8.62 1.46 -10.46
CA SER A 115 8.66 2.44 -9.38
C SER A 115 7.25 2.71 -8.85
N LEU A 116 7.12 3.01 -7.56
CA LEU A 116 5.86 3.43 -6.97
C LEU A 116 5.79 4.96 -6.98
N GLN A 117 4.71 5.49 -7.52
CA GLN A 117 4.43 6.91 -7.57
C GLN A 117 3.06 7.21 -6.95
N TYR A 118 2.89 8.47 -6.55
CA TYR A 118 1.63 8.98 -5.99
C TYR A 118 1.07 10.05 -6.94
N ASP A 119 -0.14 9.82 -7.43
CA ASP A 119 -0.86 10.78 -8.24
C ASP A 119 -1.69 11.70 -7.33
N ASN A 120 -1.28 12.97 -7.26
CA ASN A 120 -1.97 13.99 -6.48
C ASN A 120 -3.36 14.33 -7.02
N ALA A 121 -3.62 14.13 -8.32
CA ALA A 121 -4.91 14.48 -8.94
C ALA A 121 -5.99 13.44 -8.63
N THR A 122 -5.61 12.17 -8.53
CA THR A 122 -6.54 11.06 -8.24
C THR A 122 -6.42 10.51 -6.82
N ASP A 123 -5.41 10.96 -6.06
CA ASP A 123 -5.08 10.48 -4.72
C ASP A 123 -4.91 8.95 -4.73
N ARG A 124 -3.99 8.47 -5.58
CA ARG A 124 -3.73 7.03 -5.79
C ARG A 124 -2.24 6.73 -5.89
N LEU A 125 -1.86 5.61 -5.30
CA LEU A 125 -0.60 4.95 -5.57
C LEU A 125 -0.71 4.12 -6.85
N TYR A 126 0.29 4.21 -7.70
CA TYR A 126 0.36 3.45 -8.95
C TYR A 126 1.81 3.05 -9.26
N GLY A 127 1.97 1.95 -9.97
CA GLY A 127 3.27 1.52 -10.48
C GLY A 127 3.56 2.16 -11.83
N THR A 128 4.82 2.50 -12.08
CA THR A 128 5.28 3.06 -13.35
C THR A 128 6.61 2.44 -13.79
N MET A 129 6.85 2.43 -15.10
CA MET A 129 8.13 2.07 -15.70
C MET A 129 8.90 3.29 -16.22
N ARG A 130 8.35 4.51 -16.03
CA ARG A 130 8.92 5.77 -16.52
C ARG A 130 9.91 6.39 -15.55
#